data_AF-A0A974P2Y2-F1
#
_entry.id   AF-A0A974P2Y2-F1
#
_cell.length_a   1.000
_cell.length_b   1.000
_cell.length_c   1.000
_cell.angle_alpha   90.00
_cell.angle_beta   90.00
_cell.angle_gamma   90.00
#
_symmetry.space_group_name_H-M   'P 1'
#
loop_
_entity.id
_entity.type
_entity.pdbx_description
1 polymer ?
#
loop_
_entity_poly.entity_id
_entity_poly.type
_entity_poly.pdbx_seq_one_letter_code
_entity_poly.pdbx_strand_id
1 'polypeptide(L)'
;MRGQTITGLAAIALAVGFNIPYAALASLYEYPAILRRPAADALDLFAAGGPPLVLAWIGFMLAALAMVPLATALAITPQRLTARPALAVGAAVSGAWRAWPRPSVCRAGCSPSRPWRRPT
;
A
#
# COMPACT_ATOMS: atom_id res chain seq x y z
N MET A 1 1.19 -28.02 11.63
CA MET A 1 2.55 -27.62 11.21
C MET A 1 2.60 -27.14 9.76
N ARG A 2 2.17 -27.90 8.74
CA ARG A 2 2.21 -27.47 7.32
C ARG A 2 1.60 -26.09 7.04
N GLY A 3 0.45 -25.77 7.61
CA GLY A 3 -0.20 -24.47 7.43
C GLY A 3 0.64 -23.26 7.89
N GLN A 4 1.34 -23.39 9.03
CA GLN A 4 2.22 -22.33 9.54
C GLN A 4 3.43 -22.10 8.63
N THR A 5 4.02 -23.17 8.11
CA THR A 5 5.13 -23.08 7.16
C THR A 5 4.71 -22.39 5.87
N ILE A 6 3.52 -22.71 5.35
CA ILE A 6 2.97 -22.07 4.15
C ILE A 6 2.72 -20.58 4.40
N THR A 7 2.09 -20.21 5.53
CA THR A 7 1.87 -18.79 5.87
C THR A 7 3.19 -18.03 6.06
N GLY A 8 4.20 -18.66 6.67
CA GLY A 8 5.53 -18.08 6.80
C GLY A 8 6.22 -17.84 5.45
N LEU A 9 6.19 -18.83 4.56
CA LEU A 9 6.72 -18.68 3.19
C LEU A 9 5.97 -17.62 2.40
N ALA A 10 4.64 -17.57 2.52
CA ALA A 10 3.82 -16.55 1.88
C ALA A 10 4.17 -15.13 2.38
N ALA A 11 4.48 -14.97 3.67
CA ALA A 11 4.93 -13.69 4.22
C ALA A 11 6.28 -13.26 3.66
N ILE A 12 7.24 -14.18 3.54
CA ILE A 12 8.56 -13.90 2.93
C ILE A 12 8.38 -13.53 1.46
N ALA A 13 7.60 -14.31 0.71
CA ALA A 13 7.32 -14.05 -0.70
C ALA A 13 6.65 -12.69 -0.89
N LEU A 14 5.71 -12.31 -0.02
CA LEU A 14 5.08 -11.00 -0.07
C LEU A 14 6.06 -9.86 0.23
N ALA A 15 6.92 -10.01 1.23
CA ALA A 15 7.93 -9.00 1.56
C ALA A 15 8.88 -8.76 0.38
N VAL A 16 9.35 -9.82 -0.28
CA VAL A 16 10.18 -9.71 -1.48
C VAL A 16 9.38 -9.11 -2.64
N GLY A 17 8.17 -9.62 -2.89
CA GLY A 17 7.29 -9.17 -3.96
C GLY A 17 6.82 -7.72 -3.83
N PHE A 18 6.80 -7.15 -2.63
CA PHE A 18 6.53 -5.73 -2.38
C PHE A 18 7.77 -4.85 -2.66
N ASN A 19 8.97 -5.33 -2.30
CA ASN A 19 10.20 -4.54 -2.46
C ASN A 19 10.68 -4.46 -3.91
N ILE A 20 10.43 -5.49 -4.74
CA ILE A 20 10.78 -5.48 -6.16
C ILE A 20 10.12 -4.33 -6.94
N PRO A 21 8.78 -4.16 -6.95
CA PRO A 21 8.15 -3.05 -7.63
C PRO A 21 8.50 -1.70 -7.01
N TYR A 22 8.75 -1.63 -5.69
CA TYR A 22 9.25 -0.43 -5.05
C TYR A 22 10.63 0.00 -5.60
N ALA A 23 11.57 -0.95 -5.72
CA ALA A 23 12.87 -0.69 -6.31
C ALA A 23 12.76 -0.30 -7.80
N ALA A 24 11.86 -0.95 -8.55
CA ALA A 24 11.58 -0.58 -9.94
C ALA A 24 10.99 0.84 -10.06
N LEU A 25 10.11 1.24 -9.15
CA LEU A 25 9.57 2.61 -9.11
C LEU A 25 10.65 3.64 -8.78
N ALA A 26 11.59 3.30 -7.90
CA ALA A 26 12.72 4.17 -7.59
C ALA A 26 13.61 4.39 -8.83
N SER A 27 13.88 3.35 -9.62
CA SER A 27 14.74 3.45 -10.81
C SER A 27 14.05 4.00 -12.05
N LEU A 28 12.76 3.69 -12.27
CA LEU A 28 12.03 4.06 -13.49
C LEU A 28 11.31 5.41 -13.39
N TYR A 29 10.94 5.84 -12.17
CA TYR A 29 10.00 6.94 -11.96
C TYR A 29 10.47 7.95 -10.90
N GLU A 30 11.73 7.84 -10.45
CA GLU A 30 12.32 8.70 -9.42
C GLU A 30 11.49 8.72 -8.12
N TYR A 31 10.91 7.58 -7.77
CA TYR A 31 10.13 7.46 -6.54
C TYR A 31 11.05 7.48 -5.31
N PRO A 32 10.74 8.21 -4.21
CA PRO A 32 9.52 8.98 -3.93
C PRO A 32 9.60 10.48 -4.30
N ALA A 33 10.69 10.94 -4.93
CA ALA A 33 10.89 12.36 -5.22
C ALA A 33 9.81 12.94 -6.15
N ILE A 34 9.31 12.15 -7.10
CA ILE A 34 8.21 12.54 -7.99
C ILE A 34 6.92 12.96 -7.25
N LEU A 35 6.66 12.42 -6.05
CA LEU A 35 5.48 12.78 -5.25
C LEU A 35 5.54 14.20 -4.69
N ARG A 36 6.72 14.84 -4.72
CA ARG A 36 6.95 16.21 -4.25
C ARG A 36 6.94 17.23 -5.38
N ARG A 37 6.77 16.78 -6.63
CA ARG A 37 6.67 17.62 -7.82
C ARG A 37 5.21 17.98 -8.11
N PRO A 38 4.95 19.01 -8.94
CA PRO A 38 3.63 19.26 -9.50
C PRO A 38 3.00 18.02 -10.11
N ALA A 39 1.67 17.89 -10.00
CA ALA A 39 0.96 16.72 -10.52
C ALA A 39 1.07 16.56 -12.05
N ALA A 40 1.23 17.67 -12.79
CA ALA A 40 1.45 17.65 -14.23
C ALA A 40 2.72 16.89 -14.59
N ASP A 41 3.85 17.23 -13.95
CA ASP A 41 5.14 16.57 -14.15
C ASP A 41 5.08 15.06 -13.91
N ALA A 42 4.32 14.64 -12.89
CA ALA A 42 4.08 13.22 -12.60
C ALA A 42 3.30 12.52 -13.71
N LEU A 43 2.22 13.12 -14.19
CA LEU A 43 1.41 12.53 -15.26
C LEU A 43 2.17 12.46 -16.59
N ASP A 44 2.96 13.48 -16.91
CA ASP A 44 3.77 13.52 -18.13
C ASP A 44 4.87 12.44 -18.10
N LEU A 45 5.58 12.31 -16.98
CA LEU A 45 6.57 11.25 -16.79
C LEU A 45 5.93 9.85 -16.78
N PHE A 46 4.72 9.71 -16.24
CA PHE A 46 3.99 8.44 -16.26
C PHE A 46 3.58 8.06 -17.68
N ALA A 47 3.07 9.02 -18.47
CA ALA A 47 2.74 8.82 -19.88
C ALA A 47 4.00 8.45 -20.71
N ALA A 48 5.15 9.05 -20.39
CA ALA A 48 6.42 8.74 -21.04
C ALA A 48 7.07 7.41 -20.59
N GLY A 49 6.80 6.95 -19.36
CA GLY A 49 7.47 5.79 -18.74
C GLY A 49 7.09 4.42 -19.32
N GLY A 50 5.98 4.34 -20.07
CA GLY A 50 5.60 3.17 -20.85
C GLY A 50 5.25 1.91 -20.03
N PRO A 51 5.18 0.73 -20.70
CA PRO A 51 4.71 -0.52 -20.09
C PRO A 51 5.45 -0.98 -18.82
N PRO A 52 6.80 -0.88 -18.71
CA PRO A 52 7.52 -1.31 -17.52
C PRO A 52 7.09 -0.56 -16.26
N LEU A 53 6.85 0.75 -16.37
CA LEU A 53 6.38 1.58 -15.26
C LEU A 53 4.98 1.17 -14.83
N VAL A 54 4.07 0.94 -15.78
CA VAL A 54 2.71 0.47 -15.49
C VAL A 54 2.74 -0.89 -14.78
N LEU A 55 3.59 -1.81 -15.21
CA LEU A 55 3.75 -3.12 -14.57
C LEU A 55 4.30 -3.01 -13.14
N ALA A 56 5.22 -2.09 -12.87
CA ALA A 56 5.70 -1.84 -11.52
C ALA A 56 4.58 -1.35 -10.59
N TRP A 57 3.73 -0.44 -11.07
CA TRP A 57 2.55 0.03 -10.32
C TRP A 57 1.52 -1.08 -10.09
N ILE A 58 1.22 -1.89 -11.11
CA ILE A 58 0.33 -3.05 -10.97
C ILE A 58 0.92 -4.05 -9.98
N GLY A 59 2.22 -4.34 -10.05
CA GLY A 59 2.89 -5.22 -9.10
C GLY A 59 2.78 -4.72 -7.66
N PHE A 60 2.93 -3.42 -7.43
CA PHE A 60 2.74 -2.81 -6.12
C PHE A 60 1.29 -2.94 -5.62
N MET A 61 0.31 -2.73 -6.51
CA MET A 61 -1.11 -2.90 -6.22
C MET A 61 -1.47 -4.37 -5.88
N LEU A 62 -0.92 -5.33 -6.62
CA LEU A 62 -1.08 -6.76 -6.35
C LEU A 62 -0.46 -7.17 -5.00
N ALA A 63 0.71 -6.61 -4.65
CA ALA A 63 1.32 -6.83 -3.34
C ALA A 63 0.42 -6.28 -2.21
N ALA A 64 -0.18 -5.10 -2.38
CA ALA A 64 -1.13 -4.55 -1.42
C ALA A 64 -2.38 -5.44 -1.27
N LEU A 65 -2.92 -5.96 -2.38
CA LEU A 65 -4.04 -6.90 -2.36
C LEU A 65 -3.69 -8.22 -1.65
N ALA A 66 -2.51 -8.78 -1.93
CA ALA A 66 -2.04 -10.03 -1.34
C ALA A 66 -1.81 -9.93 0.19
N MET A 67 -1.61 -8.72 0.71
CA MET A 67 -1.52 -8.48 2.15
C MET A 67 -2.83 -8.81 2.89
N VAL A 68 -4.00 -8.63 2.25
CA VAL A 68 -5.31 -8.88 2.87
C VAL A 68 -5.51 -10.36 3.26
N PRO A 69 -5.38 -11.34 2.33
CA PRO A 69 -5.49 -12.75 2.70
C PRO A 69 -4.34 -13.19 3.62
N LEU A 70 -3.14 -12.64 3.48
CA LEU A 70 -2.02 -12.97 4.36
C LEU A 70 -2.26 -12.53 5.81
N ALA A 71 -2.70 -11.28 6.01
CA ALA A 71 -3.06 -10.76 7.33
C ALA A 71 -4.18 -11.58 7.97
N THR A 72 -5.16 -11.99 7.17
CA THR A 72 -6.26 -12.86 7.60
C THR A 72 -5.75 -14.24 8.02
N ALA A 73 -4.89 -14.87 7.23
CA ALA A 73 -4.29 -16.18 7.54
C ALA A 73 -3.41 -16.15 8.79
N LEU A 74 -2.71 -15.04 9.05
CA LEU A 74 -1.92 -14.83 10.26
C LEU A 74 -2.78 -14.66 11.52
N ALA A 75 -3.95 -14.03 11.39
CA ALA A 75 -4.87 -13.77 12.50
C ALA A 75 -5.76 -14.98 12.83
N ILE A 76 -6.28 -15.64 11.80
CA ILE A 76 -7.29 -16.70 11.88
C ILE A 76 -6.58 -18.06 11.83
N THR A 77 -6.17 -18.56 12.99
CA THR A 77 -5.64 -19.93 13.17
C THR A 77 -6.60 -20.77 14.00
N PRO A 78 -6.72 -22.09 13.76
CA PRO A 78 -7.70 -22.95 14.46
C PRO A 78 -7.64 -22.82 15.99
N GLN A 79 -6.43 -22.73 16.53
CA GLN A 79 -6.16 -22.54 17.96
C GLN A 79 -6.62 -21.16 18.48
N ARG A 80 -6.52 -20.10 17.67
CA ARG A 80 -6.97 -18.75 18.06
C ARG A 80 -8.49 -18.59 17.95
N LEU A 81 -9.12 -19.23 16.97
CA LEU A 81 -10.59 -19.21 16.90
C LEU A 81 -11.22 -19.92 18.09
N THR A 82 -10.67 -21.06 18.52
CA THR A 82 -11.23 -21.81 19.65
C THR A 82 -10.95 -21.13 20.99
N ALA A 83 -9.75 -20.56 21.17
CA ALA A 83 -9.39 -19.92 22.44
C ALA A 83 -10.00 -18.52 22.61
N ARG A 84 -9.97 -17.68 21.56
CA ARG A 84 -10.31 -16.24 21.64
C ARG A 84 -10.87 -15.71 20.30
N PRO A 85 -12.09 -16.10 19.90
CA PRO A 85 -12.64 -15.81 18.56
C PRO A 85 -12.76 -14.31 18.28
N ALA A 86 -13.22 -13.51 19.25
CA ALA A 86 -13.37 -12.06 19.09
C ALA A 86 -12.03 -11.34 18.81
N LEU A 87 -10.94 -11.76 19.46
CA LEU A 87 -9.61 -11.19 19.22
C LEU A 87 -9.05 -11.59 17.85
N ALA A 88 -9.31 -12.82 17.41
CA ALA A 88 -8.87 -13.30 16.10
C ALA A 88 -9.56 -12.53 14.96
N VAL A 89 -10.88 -12.35 15.04
CA VAL A 89 -11.64 -11.55 14.06
C VAL A 89 -11.24 -10.08 14.13
N GLY A 90 -11.11 -9.52 15.33
CA GLY A 90 -10.66 -8.13 15.51
C GLY A 90 -9.26 -7.88 14.93
N ALA A 91 -8.33 -8.82 15.10
CA ALA A 91 -7.00 -8.76 14.50
C ALA A 91 -7.04 -8.85 12.96
N ALA A 92 -7.87 -9.74 12.40
CA ALA A 92 -8.03 -9.87 10.95
C ALA A 92 -8.62 -8.59 10.33
N VAL A 93 -9.69 -8.06 10.91
CA VAL A 93 -10.35 -6.84 10.45
C VAL A 93 -9.41 -5.64 10.60
N SER A 94 -8.76 -5.47 11.74
CA SER A 94 -7.82 -4.35 11.95
C SER A 94 -6.58 -4.44 11.07
N GLY A 95 -6.08 -5.65 10.79
CA GLY A 95 -5.01 -5.90 9.83
C GLY A 95 -5.38 -5.49 8.41
N ALA A 96 -6.63 -5.77 7.99
CA ALA A 96 -7.15 -5.34 6.69
C ALA A 96 -7.46 -3.83 6.64
N TRP A 97 -7.94 -3.25 7.74
CA TRP A 97 -8.43 -1.87 7.81
C TRP A 97 -7.36 -0.81 8.02
N ARG A 98 -6.20 -1.15 8.60
CA ARG A 98 -5.14 -0.15 8.87
C ARG A 98 -4.55 0.53 7.62
N ALA A 99 -4.98 0.17 6.42
CA ALA A 99 -4.67 0.87 5.18
C ALA A 99 -5.42 2.19 4.97
N TRP A 100 -6.42 2.54 5.80
CA TRP A 100 -7.16 3.81 5.65
C TRP A 100 -6.53 4.94 6.49
N PRO A 101 -5.95 6.00 5.88
CA PRO A 101 -5.59 7.19 6.62
C PRO A 101 -6.85 7.84 7.17
N ARG A 102 -6.92 8.01 8.50
CA ARG A 102 -7.94 8.89 9.10
C ARG A 102 -7.81 10.25 8.41
N PRO A 103 -8.89 10.82 7.85
CA PRO A 103 -8.81 12.18 7.36
C PRO A 103 -8.50 13.08 8.56
N SER A 104 -7.24 13.48 8.70
CA SER A 104 -6.89 14.65 9.49
C SER A 104 -7.42 15.83 8.70
N VAL A 105 -8.71 16.10 8.86
CA VAL A 105 -9.34 17.34 8.45
C VAL A 105 -8.47 18.47 9.01
N CYS A 106 -8.01 19.31 8.09
CA CYS A 106 -7.29 20.57 8.29
C CYS A 106 -7.37 21.09 9.72
N ARG A 107 -6.30 20.90 10.51
CA ARG A 107 -6.12 21.63 11.75
C ARG A 107 -5.17 22.79 11.46
N ALA A 108 -5.75 23.99 11.37
CA ALA A 108 -5.14 25.31 11.20
C ALA A 108 -4.48 25.61 9.82
N GLY A 109 -5.21 26.25 8.90
CA GLY A 109 -4.56 26.89 7.75
C GLY A 109 -5.41 27.22 6.52
N CYS A 110 -6.61 26.64 6.37
CA CYS A 110 -7.51 27.02 5.26
C CYS A 110 -8.08 28.42 5.49
N SER A 111 -7.32 29.45 5.09
CA SER A 111 -7.84 30.79 4.90
C SER A 111 -8.62 30.84 3.57
N PRO A 112 -9.92 31.19 3.57
CA PRO A 112 -10.75 31.22 2.36
C PRO A 112 -10.36 32.30 1.33
N SER A 113 -9.36 33.13 1.60
CA SER A 113 -9.13 34.38 0.87
C SER A 113 -7.98 34.37 -0.14
N ARG A 114 -7.35 33.23 -0.43
CA ARG A 114 -6.31 33.15 -1.48
C ARG A 114 -6.90 32.59 -2.78
N PRO A 115 -7.23 33.43 -3.79
CA PRO A 115 -7.55 32.94 -5.11
C PRO A 115 -6.34 32.23 -5.72
N TRP A 116 -6.62 31.07 -6.30
CA TRP A 116 -5.69 30.19 -7.00
C TRP A 116 -5.00 30.97 -8.13
N ARG A 117 -3.76 31.46 -7.92
CA ARG A 117 -2.99 32.09 -8.99
C ARG A 117 -2.49 31.00 -9.94
N ARG A 118 -3.00 31.01 -11.18
CA ARG A 118 -2.39 30.29 -12.30
C ARG A 118 -1.08 31.00 -12.67
N PRO A 119 0.07 30.31 -12.77
CA PRO A 119 1.23 30.90 -13.43
C PRO A 119 0.90 31.08 -14.91
N THR A 120 1.02 32.32 -15.37
CA THR A 120 1.04 32.71 -16.79
C THR A 120 2.34 32.28 -17.46
#